data_AF-A0A6I2G117-F1
#
_entry.id   AF-A0A6I2G117-F1
#
_cell.length_a   1.000
_cell.length_b   1.000
_cell.length_c   1.000
_cell.angle_alpha   90.00
_cell.angle_beta   90.00
_cell.angle_gamma   90.00
#
_symmetry.space_group_name_H-M   'P 1'
#
loop_
_entity.id
_entity.type
_entity.pdbx_description
1 polymer ?
#
loop_
_entity_poly.entity_id
_entity_poly.type
_entity_poly.pdbx_seq_one_letter_code
_entity_poly.pdbx_strand_id
1 'polypeptide(L)'
;MNGFPIEIVLALIGILVPVSAFVWEFVLVGRKRLGYRVQMDTPVTGEIESVFPGVLPQLRPDGTGNPPELKDLSVVLVRIENNGATDIDDGDYAVPEANPVGVHIQFQNRRVIGMAVTELSDDTLGDCLRPGTGIGAREDTAHRMGIIDLPKVPMNRGDHYKILAILQRSAGAGEYPAPTVRAKIKGGSVAETRSNSGRSPRLLALVGFLVAVVAIQYVVGLRPEDTPINAQCTSGKLTLVGSSAFEPVMRDAATAYHKLCDGADFAFEFDGSERGLSRVDEDGKDNPALLAISDGHAGPGYPNLRPRTLAVSMFSMIVHPGVGVHDLTVPQIRDIFAGRVNNWQLVGGPNLPVRVVQRALGSGTRETFRARLLGDAQPPAPPTTSCRAIIATDPPGLSSCEVPVTKDMLKTVAELPGAIGYTENTDATKASDVATVTIGGHSPTREQVLDQTYPFWNVEYAYSSGEVPADSLAAAFLRYLTDLQGKDVLRSYGDIPCAELATPASCTPDP
;
A
#
# COMPACT_ATOMS: atom_id res chain seq x y z
N MET A 1 -23.54 7.48 -9.50
CA MET A 1 -24.04 6.76 -8.30
C MET A 1 -22.81 6.37 -7.49
N ASN A 2 -22.66 6.94 -6.29
CA ASN A 2 -21.46 6.79 -5.47
C ASN A 2 -21.21 5.32 -5.14
N GLY A 3 -20.03 4.82 -5.55
CA GLY A 3 -19.59 3.45 -5.31
C GLY A 3 -19.52 3.19 -3.81
N PHE A 4 -20.32 2.24 -3.34
CA PHE A 4 -20.22 1.73 -1.98
C PHE A 4 -18.83 1.09 -1.83
N PRO A 5 -18.01 1.46 -0.82
CA PRO A 5 -16.64 0.98 -0.68
C PRO A 5 -16.64 -0.45 -0.16
N ILE A 6 -17.02 -1.39 -1.02
CA ILE A 6 -17.18 -2.83 -0.72
C ILE A 6 -15.87 -3.39 -0.15
N GLU A 7 -14.72 -2.92 -0.61
CA GLU A 7 -13.40 -3.37 -0.14
C GLU A 7 -13.17 -3.04 1.34
N ILE A 8 -13.50 -1.81 1.76
CA ILE A 8 -13.40 -1.39 3.17
C ILE A 8 -14.37 -2.19 4.02
N VAL A 9 -15.59 -2.42 3.53
CA VAL A 9 -16.61 -3.20 4.24
C VAL A 9 -16.18 -4.66 4.40
N LEU A 10 -15.62 -5.29 3.37
CA LEU A 10 -15.11 -6.65 3.43
C LEU A 10 -13.90 -6.78 4.36
N ALA A 11 -12.98 -5.80 4.34
CA ALA A 11 -11.85 -5.77 5.27
C ALA A 11 -12.31 -5.63 6.73
N LEU A 12 -13.28 -4.77 6.99
CA LEU A 12 -13.86 -4.61 8.32
C LEU A 12 -14.56 -5.88 8.80
N ILE A 13 -15.39 -6.53 7.95
CA ILE A 13 -16.04 -7.81 8.30
C ILE A 13 -15.00 -8.89 8.62
N GLY A 14 -13.91 -8.95 7.84
CA GLY A 14 -12.80 -9.89 8.05
C GLY A 14 -12.11 -9.77 9.41
N ILE A 15 -12.13 -8.59 10.04
CA ILE A 15 -11.58 -8.35 11.37
C ILE A 15 -12.65 -8.52 12.46
N LEU A 16 -13.84 -7.95 12.24
CA LEU A 16 -14.86 -7.81 13.27
C LEU A 16 -15.48 -9.15 13.67
N VAL A 17 -15.68 -10.06 12.70
CA VAL A 17 -16.24 -11.39 12.95
C VAL A 17 -15.33 -12.27 13.82
N PRO A 18 -14.05 -12.51 13.47
CA PRO A 18 -13.17 -13.34 14.30
C PRO A 18 -12.90 -12.73 15.68
N VAL A 19 -12.74 -11.40 15.78
CA VAL A 19 -12.58 -10.72 17.08
C VAL A 19 -13.82 -10.89 17.94
N SER A 20 -15.02 -10.70 17.38
CA SER A 20 -16.27 -10.89 18.12
C SER A 20 -16.48 -12.34 18.56
N ALA A 21 -16.16 -13.32 17.70
CA ALA A 21 -16.23 -14.73 18.03
C ALA A 21 -15.25 -15.10 19.16
N PHE A 22 -14.02 -14.59 19.11
CA PHE A 22 -13.01 -14.79 20.15
C PHE A 22 -13.44 -14.18 21.49
N VAL A 23 -13.89 -12.92 21.49
CA VAL A 23 -14.38 -12.24 22.70
C VAL A 23 -15.59 -12.97 23.28
N TRP A 24 -16.52 -13.43 22.45
CA TRP A 24 -17.67 -14.19 22.91
C TRP A 24 -17.26 -15.53 23.55
N GLU A 25 -16.42 -16.32 22.89
CA GLU A 25 -16.05 -17.66 23.36
C GLU A 25 -15.13 -17.64 24.60
N PHE A 26 -14.20 -16.68 24.68
CA PHE A 26 -13.15 -16.69 25.70
C PHE A 26 -13.27 -15.61 26.78
N VAL A 27 -13.92 -14.48 26.49
CA VAL A 27 -14.04 -13.36 27.44
C VAL A 27 -15.42 -13.29 28.08
N LEU A 28 -16.49 -13.46 27.30
CA LEU A 28 -17.86 -13.26 27.80
C LEU A 28 -18.52 -14.53 28.35
N VAL A 29 -18.28 -15.68 27.72
CA VAL A 29 -19.01 -16.92 28.05
C VAL A 29 -18.31 -17.76 29.13
N GLY A 30 -17.26 -17.25 29.80
CA GLY A 30 -16.43 -17.94 30.82
C GLY A 30 -17.13 -19.07 31.58
N ARG A 31 -16.99 -20.31 31.09
CA ARG A 31 -17.71 -21.48 31.63
C ARG A 31 -16.88 -22.19 32.70
N LYS A 32 -17.51 -22.45 33.84
CA LYS A 32 -17.00 -23.34 34.89
C LYS A 32 -17.02 -24.78 34.35
N ARG A 33 -15.89 -25.48 34.42
CA ARG A 33 -15.81 -26.88 33.96
C ARG A 33 -14.97 -27.72 34.91
N LEU A 34 -15.63 -28.71 35.49
CA LEU A 34 -14.98 -29.73 36.30
C LEU A 34 -14.61 -30.90 35.40
N GLY A 35 -13.34 -31.03 35.10
CA GLY A 35 -12.76 -32.13 34.35
C GLY A 35 -12.43 -33.31 35.25
N TYR A 36 -12.59 -34.52 34.73
CA TYR A 36 -11.99 -35.72 35.35
C TYR A 36 -11.33 -36.61 34.30
N ARG A 37 -10.24 -37.25 34.67
CA ARG A 37 -9.55 -38.23 33.82
C ARG A 37 -9.14 -39.44 34.66
N VAL A 38 -9.54 -40.64 34.23
CA VAL A 38 -9.00 -41.90 34.73
C VAL A 38 -7.64 -42.10 34.06
N GLN A 39 -6.55 -41.94 34.82
CA GLN A 39 -5.18 -42.06 34.32
C GLN A 39 -4.68 -43.51 34.34
N MET A 40 -5.20 -44.31 35.27
CA MET A 40 -4.86 -45.71 35.44
C MET A 40 -6.11 -46.44 35.96
N ASP A 41 -6.43 -47.60 35.41
CA ASP A 41 -7.39 -48.57 35.95
C ASP A 41 -6.86 -49.96 35.59
N THR A 42 -6.05 -50.53 36.48
CA THR A 42 -5.27 -51.73 36.18
C THR A 42 -5.46 -52.79 37.25
N PRO A 43 -5.81 -54.04 36.86
CA PRO A 43 -5.82 -55.13 37.82
C PRO A 43 -4.43 -55.40 38.38
N VAL A 44 -4.39 -55.73 39.66
CA VAL A 44 -3.24 -56.34 40.32
C VAL A 44 -3.50 -57.83 40.31
N THR A 45 -3.34 -58.45 39.14
CA THR A 45 -3.42 -59.92 38.99
C THR A 45 -2.13 -60.56 39.48
N GLY A 46 -2.24 -61.73 40.12
CA GLY A 46 -1.11 -62.48 40.69
C GLY A 46 -0.07 -63.02 39.69
N GLU A 47 -0.18 -62.75 38.39
CA GLU A 47 0.86 -63.13 37.42
C GLU A 47 2.18 -62.34 37.60
N ILE A 48 2.18 -61.29 38.44
CA ILE A 48 3.39 -60.57 38.89
C ILE A 48 3.63 -60.79 40.40
N GLU A 49 3.27 -61.94 40.98
CA GLU A 49 3.81 -62.35 42.29
C GLU A 49 5.32 -62.64 42.25
N SER A 50 5.91 -62.75 41.05
CA SER A 50 7.34 -63.02 40.90
C SER A 50 8.26 -61.79 41.03
N VAL A 51 7.73 -60.56 41.20
CA VAL A 51 8.58 -59.34 41.29
C VAL A 51 8.16 -58.33 42.39
N PHE A 52 7.07 -58.56 43.14
CA PHE A 52 6.71 -57.69 44.28
C PHE A 52 7.16 -58.30 45.63
N PRO A 53 8.08 -57.66 46.39
CA PRO A 53 8.56 -58.19 47.65
C PRO A 53 7.53 -57.97 48.77
N GLY A 54 6.51 -58.83 48.86
CA GLY A 54 5.67 -58.98 50.06
C GLY A 54 4.99 -57.70 50.60
N VAL A 55 4.80 -56.66 49.79
CA VAL A 55 4.25 -55.36 50.24
C VAL A 55 2.75 -55.42 50.50
N LEU A 56 2.01 -56.22 49.72
CA LEU A 56 0.55 -56.39 49.87
C LEU A 56 0.13 -57.05 51.21
N PRO A 57 0.81 -58.09 51.73
CA PRO A 57 0.56 -58.64 53.06
C PRO A 57 0.77 -57.67 54.23
N GLN A 58 1.43 -56.53 54.02
CA GLN A 58 1.74 -55.54 55.07
C GLN A 58 0.71 -54.40 55.19
N LEU A 59 -0.37 -54.43 54.40
CA LEU A 59 -1.49 -53.51 54.58
C LEU A 59 -2.15 -53.80 55.94
N ARG A 60 -2.12 -52.80 56.84
CA ARG A 60 -2.55 -52.93 58.24
C ARG A 60 -3.96 -53.54 58.34
N PRO A 61 -4.18 -54.53 59.23
CA PRO A 61 -5.51 -55.03 59.55
C PRO A 61 -6.39 -53.88 60.04
N ASP A 62 -7.64 -53.86 59.60
CA ASP A 62 -8.72 -53.28 60.40
C ASP A 62 -8.64 -53.87 61.81
N GLY A 63 -8.97 -53.08 62.84
CA GLY A 63 -8.71 -53.37 64.26
C GLY A 63 -9.37 -54.63 64.86
N THR A 64 -9.73 -55.61 64.03
CA THR A 64 -10.32 -56.92 64.31
C THR A 64 -9.32 -58.07 64.22
N GLY A 65 -8.05 -57.83 63.85
CA GLY A 65 -6.96 -58.79 64.02
C GLY A 65 -6.92 -59.97 63.03
N ASN A 66 -7.79 -59.99 62.01
CA ASN A 66 -7.71 -60.93 60.89
C ASN A 66 -7.12 -60.23 59.66
N PRO A 67 -6.16 -60.84 58.93
CA PRO A 67 -5.69 -60.27 57.68
C PRO A 67 -6.82 -60.27 56.64
N PRO A 68 -7.10 -59.14 55.95
CA PRO A 68 -8.11 -59.12 54.89
C PRO A 68 -7.68 -60.08 53.77
N GLU A 69 -8.59 -60.94 53.31
CA GLU A 69 -8.35 -61.80 52.15
C GLU A 69 -8.38 -60.92 50.88
N LEU A 70 -7.25 -60.29 50.58
CA LEU A 70 -7.07 -59.36 49.46
C LEU A 70 -6.84 -60.13 48.16
N LYS A 71 -7.92 -60.65 47.56
CA LYS A 71 -7.92 -61.26 46.22
C LYS A 71 -8.60 -60.35 45.20
N ASP A 72 -8.16 -60.41 43.95
CA ASP A 72 -8.71 -59.66 42.81
C ASP A 72 -8.72 -58.13 43.01
N LEU A 73 -7.53 -57.57 43.26
CA LEU A 73 -7.35 -56.13 43.44
C LEU A 73 -7.24 -55.40 42.09
N SER A 74 -7.63 -54.13 42.07
CA SER A 74 -7.34 -53.19 40.98
C SER A 74 -6.94 -51.83 41.54
N VAL A 75 -5.98 -51.16 40.91
CA VAL A 75 -5.55 -49.81 41.29
C VAL A 75 -6.06 -48.82 40.26
N VAL A 76 -6.73 -47.78 40.75
CA VAL A 76 -7.31 -46.72 39.92
C VAL A 76 -6.74 -45.36 40.31
N LEU A 77 -6.23 -44.60 39.35
CA LEU A 77 -5.78 -43.23 39.55
C LEU A 77 -6.71 -42.28 38.80
N VAL A 78 -7.45 -41.44 39.53
CA VAL A 78 -8.34 -40.44 38.95
C VAL A 78 -7.79 -39.05 39.21
N ARG A 79 -7.62 -38.25 38.17
CA ARG A 79 -7.32 -36.82 38.24
C ARG A 79 -8.63 -36.04 38.16
N ILE A 80 -8.85 -35.14 39.11
CA ILE A 80 -9.92 -34.13 39.09
C ILE A 80 -9.26 -32.78 38.82
N GLU A 81 -9.84 -31.96 37.95
CA GLU A 81 -9.24 -30.68 37.54
C GLU A 81 -10.28 -29.61 37.18
N ASN A 82 -9.92 -28.33 37.31
CA ASN A 82 -10.66 -27.23 36.72
C ASN A 82 -10.10 -26.91 35.33
N ASN A 83 -10.79 -27.38 34.28
CA ASN A 83 -10.45 -27.11 32.88
C ASN A 83 -11.34 -26.01 32.26
N GLY A 84 -12.03 -25.25 33.10
CA GLY A 84 -12.84 -24.09 32.72
C GLY A 84 -12.02 -22.83 32.47
N ALA A 85 -12.71 -21.76 32.10
CA ALA A 85 -12.10 -20.43 31.97
C ALA A 85 -12.21 -19.61 33.27
N THR A 86 -12.95 -20.11 34.26
CA THR A 86 -13.29 -19.44 35.52
C THR A 86 -13.06 -20.38 36.70
N ASP A 87 -12.93 -19.80 37.89
CA ASP A 87 -12.71 -20.54 39.13
C ASP A 87 -13.99 -21.25 39.58
N ILE A 88 -13.81 -22.33 40.35
CA ILE A 88 -14.89 -23.12 40.95
C ILE A 88 -14.80 -22.95 42.46
N ASP A 89 -15.84 -22.41 43.07
CA ASP A 89 -15.95 -22.22 44.52
C ASP A 89 -16.85 -23.29 45.16
N ASP A 90 -16.84 -23.34 46.50
CA ASP A 90 -17.70 -24.24 47.28
C ASP A 90 -19.19 -24.12 46.91
N GLY A 91 -19.67 -22.89 46.70
CA GLY A 91 -21.06 -22.60 46.34
C GLY A 91 -21.46 -23.05 44.93
N ASP A 92 -20.51 -23.42 44.07
CA ASP A 92 -20.77 -23.81 42.68
C ASP A 92 -21.19 -25.26 42.53
N TYR A 93 -20.88 -26.12 43.49
CA TYR A 93 -21.37 -27.49 43.48
C TYR A 93 -22.89 -27.48 43.67
N ALA A 94 -23.62 -28.11 42.75
CA ALA A 94 -25.08 -28.14 42.75
C ALA A 94 -25.63 -29.21 43.71
N VAL A 95 -25.20 -29.13 44.97
CA VAL A 95 -25.62 -29.92 46.12
C VAL A 95 -26.09 -28.96 47.22
N PRO A 96 -26.90 -29.42 48.20
CA PRO A 96 -27.28 -28.59 49.35
C PRO A 96 -26.06 -28.04 50.09
N GLU A 97 -26.08 -26.80 50.57
CA GLU A 97 -24.92 -26.15 51.21
C GLU A 97 -24.35 -26.93 52.39
N ALA A 98 -25.25 -27.56 53.18
CA ALA A 98 -24.88 -28.39 54.33
C ALA A 98 -24.22 -29.72 53.96
N ASN A 99 -24.26 -30.15 52.69
CA ASN A 99 -23.62 -31.38 52.26
C ASN A 99 -22.15 -31.08 51.88
N PRO A 100 -21.16 -31.63 52.60
CA PRO A 100 -19.75 -31.37 52.31
C PRO A 100 -19.26 -32.04 51.02
N VAL A 101 -20.00 -33.02 50.47
CA VAL A 101 -19.59 -33.82 49.30
C VAL A 101 -20.06 -33.20 47.99
N GLY A 102 -19.11 -32.93 47.09
CA GLY A 102 -19.37 -32.32 45.78
C GLY A 102 -19.26 -33.28 44.59
N VAL A 103 -18.48 -34.36 44.73
CA VAL A 103 -18.18 -35.31 43.64
C VAL A 103 -18.24 -36.74 44.16
N HIS A 104 -18.86 -37.64 43.39
CA HIS A 104 -18.90 -39.08 43.68
C HIS A 104 -18.19 -39.85 42.57
N ILE A 105 -17.15 -40.61 42.89
CA ILE A 105 -16.52 -41.56 41.96
C ILE A 105 -17.08 -42.94 42.25
N GLN A 106 -17.73 -43.54 41.26
CA GLN A 106 -18.45 -44.81 41.41
C GLN A 106 -17.73 -45.93 40.66
N PHE A 107 -17.53 -47.05 41.35
CA PHE A 107 -16.86 -48.24 40.85
C PHE A 107 -17.84 -49.42 40.90
N GLN A 108 -18.39 -49.80 39.75
CA GLN A 108 -19.33 -50.93 39.67
C GLN A 108 -18.60 -52.27 39.89
N ASN A 109 -19.22 -53.17 40.65
CA ASN A 109 -18.70 -54.50 41.01
C ASN A 109 -17.33 -54.48 41.70
N ARG A 110 -16.97 -53.35 42.33
CA ARG A 110 -15.69 -53.13 43.00
C ARG A 110 -15.90 -52.41 44.32
N ARG A 111 -15.37 -52.98 45.41
CA ARG A 111 -15.33 -52.38 46.74
C ARG A 111 -14.07 -51.54 46.89
N VAL A 112 -14.16 -50.38 47.54
CA VAL A 112 -12.97 -49.56 47.85
C VAL A 112 -12.32 -50.09 49.13
N ILE A 113 -11.06 -50.53 49.03
CA ILE A 113 -10.28 -51.04 50.16
C ILE A 113 -9.43 -49.94 50.78
N GLY A 114 -8.91 -49.04 49.95
CA GLY A 114 -8.13 -47.90 50.38
C GLY A 114 -8.10 -46.81 49.34
N MET A 115 -7.81 -45.58 49.78
CA MET A 115 -7.62 -44.44 48.90
C MET A 115 -6.60 -43.47 49.49
N ALA A 116 -5.90 -42.75 48.62
CA ALA A 116 -4.95 -41.71 48.98
C ALA A 116 -5.02 -40.56 47.96
N VAL A 117 -4.82 -39.33 48.45
CA VAL A 117 -4.52 -38.18 47.60
C VAL A 117 -3.03 -38.24 47.27
N THR A 118 -2.67 -38.33 46.00
CA THR A 118 -1.28 -38.57 45.57
C THR A 118 -0.60 -37.35 44.95
N GLU A 119 -1.36 -36.35 44.51
CA GLU A 119 -0.84 -35.14 43.90
C GLU A 119 -1.84 -34.00 44.09
N LEU A 120 -1.33 -32.81 44.37
CA LEU A 120 -2.05 -31.54 44.41
C LEU A 120 -1.34 -30.56 43.48
N SER A 121 -2.08 -29.75 42.73
CA SER A 121 -1.50 -28.63 41.97
C SER A 121 -1.07 -27.48 42.87
N ASP A 122 -1.78 -27.32 43.99
CA ASP A 122 -1.54 -26.32 45.04
C ASP A 122 -1.71 -26.99 46.41
N ASP A 123 -0.77 -26.73 47.32
CA ASP A 123 -0.76 -27.28 48.67
C ASP A 123 -2.01 -26.87 49.49
N THR A 124 -2.63 -25.73 49.20
CA THR A 124 -3.84 -25.27 49.91
C THR A 124 -5.05 -26.16 49.63
N LEU A 125 -5.07 -26.88 48.50
CA LEU A 125 -6.13 -27.87 48.21
C LEU A 125 -6.14 -29.01 49.23
N GLY A 126 -4.99 -29.28 49.87
CA GLY A 126 -4.83 -30.31 50.88
C GLY A 126 -5.70 -30.08 52.11
N ASP A 127 -5.97 -28.82 52.48
CA ASP A 127 -6.83 -28.47 53.61
C ASP A 127 -8.27 -28.96 53.41
N CYS A 128 -8.76 -28.90 52.16
CA CYS A 128 -10.10 -29.37 51.79
C CYS A 128 -10.19 -30.90 51.71
N LEU A 129 -9.08 -31.62 51.58
CA LEU A 129 -9.02 -33.07 51.35
C LEU A 129 -8.61 -33.87 52.61
N ARG A 130 -8.69 -33.26 53.80
CA ARG A 130 -8.39 -33.93 55.08
C ARG A 130 -9.54 -34.84 55.55
N PRO A 131 -9.24 -35.90 56.33
CA PRO A 131 -10.29 -36.66 57.00
C PRO A 131 -11.25 -35.75 57.78
N GLY A 132 -12.57 -35.94 57.61
CA GLY A 132 -13.61 -35.13 58.24
C GLY A 132 -14.18 -33.99 57.40
N THR A 133 -13.59 -33.69 56.22
CA THR A 133 -14.13 -32.67 55.30
C THR A 133 -15.20 -33.18 54.35
N GLY A 134 -15.60 -34.45 54.47
CA GLY A 134 -16.50 -35.13 53.53
C GLY A 134 -15.80 -36.06 52.54
N ILE A 135 -14.46 -36.10 52.56
CA ILE A 135 -13.70 -37.13 51.84
C ILE A 135 -13.86 -38.49 52.51
N GLY A 136 -14.18 -39.52 51.73
CA GLY A 136 -14.32 -40.87 52.27
C GLY A 136 -14.64 -41.93 51.23
N ALA A 137 -14.55 -43.19 51.65
CA ALA A 137 -14.94 -44.34 50.85
C ALA A 137 -16.11 -45.05 51.53
N ARG A 138 -17.10 -45.46 50.74
CA ARG A 138 -18.24 -46.25 51.19
C ARG A 138 -18.64 -47.28 50.14
N GLU A 139 -19.47 -48.22 50.55
CA GLU A 139 -19.98 -49.28 49.69
C GLU A 139 -21.50 -49.24 49.66
N ASP A 140 -22.07 -49.24 48.46
CA ASP A 140 -23.47 -49.51 48.22
C ASP A 140 -23.62 -51.01 47.94
N THR A 141 -23.96 -51.76 48.98
CA THR A 141 -24.13 -53.22 48.92
C THR A 141 -25.34 -53.63 48.06
N ALA A 142 -26.35 -52.77 47.92
CA ALA A 142 -27.54 -53.06 47.11
C ALA A 142 -27.21 -53.06 45.62
N HIS A 143 -26.36 -52.13 45.18
CA HIS A 143 -25.93 -52.01 43.78
C HIS A 143 -24.51 -52.57 43.52
N ARG A 144 -23.88 -53.18 44.53
CA ARG A 144 -22.50 -53.72 44.49
C ARG A 144 -21.51 -52.68 43.94
N MET A 145 -21.53 -51.49 44.52
CA MET A 145 -20.79 -50.34 44.02
C MET A 145 -19.94 -49.70 45.11
N GLY A 146 -18.63 -49.64 44.89
CA GLY A 146 -17.73 -48.82 45.69
C GLY A 146 -17.87 -47.37 45.29
N ILE A 147 -17.92 -46.47 46.27
CA ILE A 147 -18.07 -45.04 46.04
C ILE A 147 -16.99 -44.30 46.83
N ILE A 148 -16.24 -43.45 46.14
CA ILE A 148 -15.38 -42.44 46.77
C ILE A 148 -16.14 -41.13 46.73
N ASP A 149 -16.44 -40.60 47.91
CA ASP A 149 -17.02 -39.29 48.11
C ASP A 149 -15.87 -38.28 48.24
N LEU A 150 -15.89 -37.25 47.40
CA LEU A 150 -14.91 -36.16 47.42
C LEU A 150 -15.62 -34.87 47.83
N PRO A 151 -14.98 -34.07 48.69
CA PRO A 151 -15.56 -32.85 49.20
C PRO A 151 -15.69 -31.81 48.09
N LYS A 152 -16.46 -30.75 48.36
CA LYS A 152 -16.45 -29.54 47.55
C LYS A 152 -15.08 -28.88 47.71
N VAL A 153 -14.28 -28.88 46.63
CA VAL A 153 -12.93 -28.29 46.62
C VAL A 153 -12.97 -27.03 45.76
N PRO A 154 -12.67 -25.84 46.33
CA PRO A 154 -12.43 -24.64 45.55
C PRO A 154 -11.19 -24.81 44.67
N MET A 155 -11.28 -24.48 43.39
CA MET A 155 -10.22 -24.69 42.41
C MET A 155 -10.13 -23.51 41.45
N ASN A 156 -8.96 -22.88 41.41
CA ASN A 156 -8.64 -21.88 40.40
C ASN A 156 -8.53 -22.54 39.02
N ARG A 157 -8.55 -21.72 37.97
CA ARG A 157 -8.30 -22.20 36.61
C ARG A 157 -6.96 -22.96 36.53
N GLY A 158 -7.05 -24.23 36.11
CA GLY A 158 -5.88 -25.10 35.93
C GLY A 158 -5.53 -25.95 37.14
N ASP A 159 -6.16 -25.73 38.30
CA ASP A 159 -5.93 -26.55 39.49
C ASP A 159 -6.38 -27.99 39.29
N HIS A 160 -5.66 -28.93 39.91
CA HIS A 160 -5.94 -30.35 39.85
C HIS A 160 -5.49 -31.09 41.11
N TYR A 161 -6.11 -32.23 41.38
CA TYR A 161 -5.63 -33.20 42.36
C TYR A 161 -5.85 -34.63 41.88
N LYS A 162 -5.09 -35.58 42.43
CA LYS A 162 -5.17 -37.00 42.05
C LYS A 162 -5.55 -37.87 43.23
N ILE A 163 -6.45 -38.81 42.98
CA ILE A 163 -6.91 -39.82 43.92
C ILE A 163 -6.46 -41.19 43.41
N LEU A 164 -5.63 -41.87 44.19
CA LEU A 164 -5.27 -43.27 44.01
C LEU A 164 -6.19 -44.12 44.87
N ALA A 165 -6.92 -45.03 44.25
CA ALA A 165 -7.83 -45.96 44.92
C ALA A 165 -7.35 -47.39 44.70
N ILE A 166 -7.35 -48.18 45.78
CA ILE A 166 -7.18 -49.64 45.75
C ILE A 166 -8.56 -50.24 45.93
N LEU A 167 -8.96 -51.05 44.95
CA LEU A 167 -10.29 -51.64 44.88
C LEU A 167 -10.19 -53.16 44.88
N GLN A 168 -11.21 -53.84 45.40
CA GLN A 168 -11.37 -55.30 45.36
C GLN A 168 -12.62 -55.67 44.58
N ARG A 169 -12.57 -56.70 43.74
CA ARG A 169 -13.75 -57.18 43.01
C ARG A 169 -14.81 -57.76 43.94
N SER A 170 -16.04 -57.30 43.80
CA SER A 170 -17.19 -57.75 44.62
C SER A 170 -17.97 -58.91 43.98
N ALA A 171 -18.00 -59.01 42.64
CA ALA A 171 -18.60 -60.12 41.88
C ALA A 171 -18.31 -60.02 40.36
N GLY A 172 -18.41 -61.15 39.64
CA GLY A 172 -18.36 -61.23 38.17
C GLY A 172 -17.00 -61.68 37.58
N ALA A 173 -17.02 -62.17 36.34
CA ALA A 173 -15.81 -62.54 35.58
C ALA A 173 -15.62 -61.58 34.39
N GLY A 174 -14.38 -61.28 34.01
CA GLY A 174 -14.05 -60.42 32.87
C GLY A 174 -13.31 -59.12 33.24
N GLU A 175 -13.34 -58.13 32.34
CA GLU A 175 -12.70 -56.81 32.49
C GLU A 175 -13.43 -55.92 33.53
N TYR A 176 -12.72 -54.97 34.15
CA TYR A 176 -13.32 -54.08 35.16
C TYR A 176 -14.12 -52.96 34.49
N PRO A 177 -15.39 -52.72 34.87
CA PRO A 177 -16.16 -51.60 34.32
C PRO A 177 -15.50 -50.27 34.69
N ALA A 178 -15.32 -49.37 33.73
CA ALA A 178 -14.72 -48.06 33.95
C ALA A 178 -15.46 -47.26 35.04
N PRO A 179 -14.74 -46.48 35.88
CA PRO A 179 -15.37 -45.70 36.93
C PRO A 179 -16.19 -44.55 36.35
N THR A 180 -17.33 -44.26 36.99
CA THR A 180 -18.19 -43.14 36.58
C THR A 180 -18.15 -42.04 37.63
N VAL A 181 -17.83 -40.82 37.21
CA VAL A 181 -17.82 -39.64 38.09
C VAL A 181 -19.16 -38.91 37.99
N ARG A 182 -19.83 -38.73 39.13
CA ARG A 182 -21.07 -37.96 39.26
C ARG A 182 -20.82 -36.69 40.06
N ALA A 183 -20.98 -35.55 39.40
CA ALA A 183 -20.98 -34.24 40.01
C ALA A 183 -21.84 -33.30 39.17
N LYS A 184 -22.20 -32.14 39.73
CA LYS A 184 -22.95 -31.10 39.00
C LYS A 184 -22.47 -29.73 39.44
N ILE A 185 -22.20 -28.85 38.49
CA ILE A 185 -21.71 -27.49 38.73
C ILE A 185 -22.76 -26.48 38.24
N LYS A 186 -23.11 -25.49 39.06
CA LYS A 186 -24.03 -24.41 38.73
C LYS A 186 -23.44 -23.56 37.60
N GLY A 187 -24.20 -23.34 36.52
CA GLY A 187 -23.73 -22.59 35.36
C GLY A 187 -22.54 -23.23 34.61
N GLY A 188 -22.20 -24.48 34.93
CA GLY A 188 -21.03 -25.18 34.40
C GLY A 188 -21.35 -26.59 33.91
N SER A 189 -20.31 -27.34 33.60
CA SER A 189 -20.42 -28.74 33.17
C SER A 189 -19.37 -29.64 33.82
N VAL A 190 -19.71 -30.90 34.01
CA VAL A 190 -18.78 -31.96 34.41
C VAL A 190 -18.51 -32.84 33.20
N ALA A 191 -17.26 -33.03 32.82
CA ALA A 191 -16.91 -33.78 31.62
C ALA A 191 -15.63 -34.61 31.80
N GLU A 192 -15.58 -35.76 31.13
CA GLU A 192 -14.36 -36.56 31.04
C GLU A 192 -13.33 -35.83 30.15
N THR A 193 -12.17 -35.47 30.70
CA THR A 193 -11.11 -34.80 29.93
C THR A 193 -10.31 -35.83 29.14
N ARG A 194 -10.71 -36.12 27.90
CA ARG A 194 -9.89 -36.94 26.98
C ARG A 194 -8.77 -36.13 26.35
N SER A 195 -7.61 -36.75 26.18
CA SER A 195 -6.47 -36.14 25.49
C SER A 195 -6.73 -36.17 23.99
N ASN A 196 -7.63 -35.33 23.50
CA ASN A 196 -7.72 -35.10 22.06
C ASN A 196 -6.57 -34.17 21.67
N SER A 197 -5.47 -34.75 21.18
CA SER A 197 -4.41 -34.03 20.49
C SER A 197 -4.83 -33.53 19.09
N GLY A 198 -6.07 -33.82 18.68
CA GLY A 198 -6.66 -33.33 17.43
C GLY A 198 -7.16 -31.89 17.52
N ARG A 199 -6.90 -31.11 16.47
CA ARG A 199 -7.40 -29.73 16.32
C ARG A 199 -8.93 -29.71 16.34
N SER A 200 -9.52 -28.79 17.10
CA SER A 200 -10.98 -28.69 17.24
C SER A 200 -11.64 -28.41 15.87
N PRO A 201 -12.80 -29.03 15.56
CA PRO A 201 -13.50 -28.79 14.29
C PRO A 201 -13.94 -27.33 14.14
N ARG A 202 -14.18 -26.62 15.26
CA ARG A 202 -14.51 -25.20 15.27
C ARG A 202 -13.30 -24.33 14.92
N LEU A 203 -12.12 -24.70 15.43
CA LEU A 203 -10.87 -24.02 15.10
C LEU A 203 -10.53 -24.22 13.62
N LEU A 204 -10.73 -25.42 13.08
CA LEU A 204 -10.55 -25.71 11.65
C LEU A 204 -11.53 -24.90 10.78
N ALA A 205 -12.79 -24.77 11.19
CA ALA A 205 -13.78 -23.93 10.49
C ALA A 205 -13.39 -22.44 10.50
N LEU A 206 -12.91 -21.92 11.64
CA LEU A 206 -12.44 -20.54 11.75
C LEU A 206 -11.21 -20.28 10.87
N VAL A 207 -10.23 -21.19 10.88
CA VAL A 207 -9.05 -21.10 9.99
C VAL A 207 -9.47 -21.14 8.52
N GLY A 208 -10.39 -22.04 8.15
CA GLY A 208 -10.92 -22.10 6.79
C GLY A 208 -11.62 -20.82 6.36
N PHE A 209 -12.41 -20.20 7.25
CA PHE A 209 -13.05 -18.91 7.00
C PHE A 209 -12.02 -17.79 6.79
N LEU A 210 -10.99 -17.69 7.64
CA LEU A 210 -9.95 -16.67 7.50
C LEU A 210 -9.15 -16.82 6.21
N VAL A 211 -8.80 -18.06 5.83
CA VAL A 211 -8.11 -18.34 4.56
C VAL A 211 -8.99 -17.95 3.38
N ALA A 212 -10.30 -18.20 3.43
CA ALA A 212 -11.22 -17.77 2.37
C ALA A 212 -11.30 -16.25 2.25
N VAL A 213 -11.33 -15.51 3.37
CA VAL A 213 -11.32 -14.04 3.36
C VAL A 213 -10.04 -13.49 2.72
N VAL A 214 -8.87 -14.01 3.12
CA VAL A 214 -7.58 -13.59 2.55
C VAL A 214 -7.48 -13.93 1.06
N ALA A 215 -7.94 -15.12 0.66
CA ALA A 215 -7.96 -15.50 -0.75
C ALA A 215 -8.89 -14.60 -1.58
N ILE A 216 -10.06 -14.26 -1.06
CA ILE A 216 -10.99 -13.32 -1.72
C ILE A 216 -10.35 -11.93 -1.83
N GLN A 217 -9.73 -11.43 -0.76
CA GLN A 217 -9.02 -10.14 -0.78
C GLN A 217 -7.86 -10.14 -1.79
N TYR A 218 -7.10 -11.22 -1.85
CA TYR A 218 -6.02 -11.38 -2.84
C TYR A 218 -6.55 -11.42 -4.27
N VAL A 219 -7.64 -12.14 -4.53
CA VAL A 219 -8.29 -12.18 -5.86
C VAL A 219 -8.89 -10.82 -6.23
N VAL A 220 -9.43 -10.07 -5.29
CA VAL A 220 -9.91 -8.70 -5.52
C VAL A 220 -8.73 -7.75 -5.78
N GLY A 221 -7.64 -7.84 -5.02
CA GLY A 221 -6.43 -7.02 -5.21
C GLY A 221 -5.57 -7.40 -6.42
N LEU A 222 -5.72 -8.61 -6.96
CA LEU A 222 -5.13 -9.01 -8.24
C LEU A 222 -5.97 -8.60 -9.45
N ARG A 223 -7.19 -8.10 -9.25
CA ARG A 223 -7.84 -7.38 -10.35
C ARG A 223 -6.98 -6.14 -10.58
N PRO A 224 -6.49 -5.91 -11.82
CA PRO A 224 -6.03 -4.59 -12.18
C PRO A 224 -7.11 -3.61 -11.70
N GLU A 225 -6.73 -2.49 -11.09
CA GLU A 225 -7.66 -1.38 -11.02
C GLU A 225 -8.06 -1.06 -12.47
N ASP A 226 -9.15 -1.68 -12.92
CA ASP A 226 -9.93 -1.24 -14.05
C ASP A 226 -10.56 0.08 -13.61
N THR A 227 -9.72 1.10 -13.41
CA THR A 227 -10.14 2.46 -13.70
C THR A 227 -10.61 2.35 -15.14
N PRO A 228 -11.91 2.49 -15.43
CA PRO A 228 -12.38 2.22 -16.76
C PRO A 228 -11.64 3.18 -17.69
N ILE A 229 -10.79 2.62 -18.56
CA ILE A 229 -10.17 3.33 -19.68
C ILE A 229 -11.27 4.03 -20.51
N ASN A 230 -12.51 3.51 -20.44
CA ASN A 230 -13.72 4.07 -21.02
C ASN A 230 -14.33 5.31 -20.32
N ALA A 231 -13.77 5.80 -19.20
CA ALA A 231 -14.15 7.10 -18.61
C ALA A 231 -13.20 8.25 -19.00
N GLN A 232 -12.14 7.95 -19.77
CA GLN A 232 -11.12 8.92 -20.21
C GLN A 232 -11.11 9.14 -21.72
N CYS A 233 -11.81 8.31 -22.49
CA CYS A 233 -11.97 8.45 -23.93
C CYS A 233 -13.22 9.29 -24.23
N THR A 234 -12.98 10.55 -24.59
CA THR A 234 -13.98 11.42 -25.20
C THR A 234 -13.67 11.57 -26.68
N SER A 235 -14.59 11.16 -27.54
CA SER A 235 -14.53 11.39 -28.99
C SER A 235 -14.90 12.84 -29.33
N GLY A 236 -14.47 13.33 -30.47
CA GLY A 236 -14.77 14.67 -30.94
C GLY A 236 -13.67 15.24 -31.82
N LYS A 237 -13.75 16.56 -32.07
CA LYS A 237 -12.73 17.31 -32.80
C LYS A 237 -12.07 18.30 -31.87
N LEU A 238 -10.76 18.46 -31.98
CA LEU A 238 -9.99 19.46 -31.25
C LEU A 238 -8.95 20.08 -32.17
N THR A 239 -8.96 21.41 -32.27
CA THR A 239 -7.94 22.17 -32.98
C THR A 239 -6.96 22.75 -31.96
N LEU A 240 -5.68 22.42 -32.13
CA LEU A 240 -4.57 22.94 -31.33
C LEU A 240 -3.78 23.94 -32.17
N VAL A 241 -3.55 25.13 -31.63
CA VAL A 241 -2.85 26.21 -32.32
C VAL A 241 -1.76 26.80 -31.45
N GLY A 242 -0.88 27.64 -32.01
CA GLY A 242 0.06 28.44 -31.23
C GLY A 242 1.51 27.97 -31.37
N SER A 243 2.18 27.68 -30.26
CA SER A 243 3.61 27.39 -30.21
C SER A 243 4.07 26.30 -31.22
N SER A 244 4.98 26.68 -32.12
CA SER A 244 5.74 25.72 -32.95
C SER A 244 6.86 25.01 -32.22
N ALA A 245 7.19 25.50 -31.04
CA ALA A 245 8.18 24.92 -30.14
C ALA A 245 7.62 23.65 -29.49
N PHE A 246 6.36 23.71 -29.05
CA PHE A 246 5.67 22.60 -28.39
C PHE A 246 4.87 21.71 -29.35
N GLU A 247 4.91 22.01 -30.66
CA GLU A 247 4.21 21.26 -31.70
C GLU A 247 4.54 19.76 -31.69
N PRO A 248 5.81 19.31 -31.64
CA PRO A 248 6.13 17.89 -31.64
C PRO A 248 5.49 17.15 -30.45
N VAL A 249 5.53 17.76 -29.27
CA VAL A 249 4.95 17.21 -28.03
C VAL A 249 3.44 17.03 -28.17
N MET A 250 2.76 18.06 -28.69
CA MET A 250 1.31 18.05 -28.88
C MET A 250 0.86 17.03 -29.92
N ARG A 251 1.61 16.86 -31.02
CA ARG A 251 1.32 15.86 -32.05
C ARG A 251 1.47 14.44 -31.51
N ASP A 252 2.53 14.18 -30.76
CA ASP A 252 2.75 12.86 -30.17
C ASP A 252 1.73 12.55 -29.06
N ALA A 253 1.37 13.55 -28.25
CA ALA A 253 0.35 13.39 -27.23
C ALA A 253 -1.04 13.14 -27.83
N ALA A 254 -1.41 13.87 -28.89
CA ALA A 254 -2.63 13.62 -29.65
C ALA A 254 -2.63 12.23 -30.31
N THR A 255 -1.50 11.79 -30.87
CA THR A 255 -1.34 10.44 -31.43
C THR A 255 -1.51 9.36 -30.37
N ALA A 256 -0.92 9.57 -29.18
CA ALA A 256 -1.06 8.65 -28.06
C ALA A 256 -2.51 8.63 -27.53
N TYR A 257 -3.17 9.77 -27.44
CA TYR A 257 -4.58 9.85 -27.05
C TYR A 257 -5.50 9.18 -28.08
N HIS A 258 -5.26 9.37 -29.38
CA HIS A 258 -6.04 8.71 -30.43
C HIS A 258 -5.97 7.18 -30.34
N LYS A 259 -4.80 6.61 -29.98
CA LYS A 259 -4.67 5.15 -29.74
C LYS A 259 -5.52 4.65 -28.55
N LEU A 260 -5.85 5.53 -27.61
CA LEU A 260 -6.75 5.23 -26.50
C LEU A 260 -8.22 5.47 -26.88
N CYS A 261 -8.46 6.30 -27.89
CA CYS A 261 -9.77 6.81 -28.26
C CYS A 261 -9.86 7.07 -29.77
N ASP A 262 -10.21 6.04 -30.55
CA ASP A 262 -10.23 6.08 -32.02
C ASP A 262 -11.15 7.19 -32.59
N GLY A 263 -12.14 7.67 -31.81
CA GLY A 263 -13.05 8.75 -32.21
C GLY A 263 -12.54 10.17 -31.93
N ALA A 264 -11.29 10.34 -31.49
CA ALA A 264 -10.69 11.64 -31.22
C ALA A 264 -9.89 12.16 -32.43
N ASP A 265 -10.38 13.23 -33.05
CA ASP A 265 -9.76 13.88 -34.20
C ASP A 265 -9.06 15.16 -33.80
N PHE A 266 -7.79 15.31 -34.20
CA PHE A 266 -6.97 16.49 -33.91
C PHE A 266 -6.58 17.23 -35.19
N ALA A 267 -6.70 18.55 -35.17
CA ALA A 267 -6.17 19.47 -36.17
C ALA A 267 -5.11 20.38 -35.53
N PHE A 268 -4.11 20.79 -36.30
CA PHE A 268 -2.95 21.49 -35.76
C PHE A 268 -2.56 22.67 -36.65
N GLU A 269 -2.38 23.85 -36.05
CA GLU A 269 -1.84 25.05 -36.71
C GLU A 269 -0.88 25.78 -35.77
N PHE A 270 0.39 25.35 -35.77
CA PHE A 270 1.41 25.85 -34.85
C PHE A 270 2.29 26.91 -35.51
N ASP A 271 1.83 28.14 -35.39
CA ASP A 271 2.30 29.30 -36.12
C ASP A 271 2.99 30.34 -35.21
N GLY A 272 3.15 30.03 -33.92
CA GLY A 272 3.65 30.92 -32.89
C GLY A 272 2.59 31.25 -31.85
N SER A 273 3.04 31.39 -30.61
CA SER A 273 2.20 31.50 -29.41
C SER A 273 1.23 32.67 -29.50
N GLU A 274 1.69 33.85 -29.88
CA GLU A 274 0.84 35.06 -29.98
C GLU A 274 -0.29 34.88 -30.99
N ARG A 275 0.00 34.33 -32.18
CA ARG A 275 -1.03 34.06 -33.20
C ARG A 275 -2.06 33.05 -32.70
N GLY A 276 -1.61 32.03 -31.95
CA GLY A 276 -2.50 31.06 -31.32
C GLY A 276 -3.41 31.70 -30.27
N LEU A 277 -2.84 32.53 -29.39
CA LEU A 277 -3.59 33.25 -28.35
C LEU A 277 -4.61 34.20 -28.97
N SER A 278 -4.22 35.00 -29.97
CA SER A 278 -5.15 35.88 -30.72
C SER A 278 -6.31 35.09 -31.32
N ARG A 279 -6.02 33.96 -31.97
CA ARG A 279 -7.06 33.13 -32.58
C ARG A 279 -8.05 32.57 -31.56
N VAL A 280 -7.59 32.11 -30.40
CA VAL A 280 -8.49 31.62 -29.35
C VAL A 280 -9.31 32.76 -28.73
N ASP A 281 -8.74 33.95 -28.58
CA ASP A 281 -9.48 35.11 -28.05
C ASP A 281 -10.57 35.60 -29.01
N GLU A 282 -10.27 35.59 -30.32
CA GLU A 282 -11.19 35.99 -31.39
C GLU A 282 -12.26 34.91 -31.66
N ASP A 283 -11.86 33.67 -31.95
CA ASP A 283 -12.75 32.61 -32.45
C ASP A 283 -13.24 31.66 -31.36
N GLY A 284 -12.55 31.58 -30.23
CA GLY A 284 -12.77 30.54 -29.22
C GLY A 284 -14.09 30.67 -28.46
N LYS A 285 -14.73 31.84 -28.45
CA LYS A 285 -16.02 32.07 -27.78
C LYS A 285 -17.14 31.21 -28.38
N ASP A 286 -17.10 31.03 -29.69
CA ASP A 286 -18.07 30.22 -30.44
C ASP A 286 -17.53 28.81 -30.74
N ASN A 287 -16.29 28.51 -30.33
CA ASN A 287 -15.59 27.26 -30.62
C ASN A 287 -14.81 26.74 -29.39
N PRO A 288 -15.47 26.03 -28.45
CA PRO A 288 -14.80 25.44 -27.29
C PRO A 288 -13.85 24.28 -27.64
N ALA A 289 -13.81 23.86 -28.92
CA ALA A 289 -12.91 22.85 -29.46
C ALA A 289 -11.62 23.46 -30.05
N LEU A 290 -11.24 24.65 -29.59
CA LEU A 290 -10.04 25.37 -30.00
C LEU A 290 -9.20 25.71 -28.76
N LEU A 291 -7.94 25.26 -28.75
CA LEU A 291 -6.98 25.56 -27.68
C LEU A 291 -5.69 26.15 -28.26
N ALA A 292 -5.12 27.12 -27.56
CA ALA A 292 -3.82 27.69 -27.88
C ALA A 292 -2.75 27.15 -26.94
N ILE A 293 -1.63 26.71 -27.50
CA ILE A 293 -0.44 26.31 -26.78
C ILE A 293 0.57 27.45 -26.81
N SER A 294 1.18 27.77 -25.66
CA SER A 294 2.07 28.92 -25.52
C SER A 294 3.27 28.64 -24.61
N ASP A 295 4.45 29.03 -25.10
CA ASP A 295 5.74 28.94 -24.39
C ASP A 295 5.89 30.11 -23.41
N GLY A 296 5.02 30.12 -22.41
CA GLY A 296 4.92 31.18 -21.41
C GLY A 296 3.51 31.74 -21.25
N HIS A 297 3.38 32.59 -20.24
CA HIS A 297 2.10 33.20 -19.89
C HIS A 297 1.60 34.14 -21.00
N ALA A 298 0.32 34.08 -21.33
CA ALA A 298 -0.35 35.05 -22.19
C ALA A 298 -0.22 36.46 -21.58
N GLY A 299 0.06 37.46 -22.43
CA GLY A 299 0.17 38.84 -21.99
C GLY A 299 -1.15 39.45 -21.50
N PRO A 300 -1.11 40.66 -20.92
CA PRO A 300 -2.30 41.35 -20.39
C PRO A 300 -3.37 41.68 -21.45
N GLY A 301 -3.06 41.53 -22.74
CA GLY A 301 -4.00 41.68 -23.86
C GLY A 301 -5.07 40.59 -23.95
N TYR A 302 -4.96 39.51 -23.16
CA TYR A 302 -5.83 38.33 -23.24
C TYR A 302 -6.64 38.05 -21.97
N PRO A 303 -7.45 39.00 -21.45
CA PRO A 303 -8.11 38.88 -20.15
C PRO A 303 -9.19 37.78 -20.08
N ASN A 304 -9.69 37.33 -21.24
CA ASN A 304 -10.75 36.32 -21.33
C ASN A 304 -10.22 34.89 -21.46
N LEU A 305 -8.91 34.73 -21.72
CA LEU A 305 -8.31 33.43 -21.85
C LEU A 305 -8.12 32.78 -20.47
N ARG A 306 -8.28 31.46 -20.42
CA ARG A 306 -8.11 30.66 -19.21
C ARG A 306 -6.87 29.80 -19.34
N PRO A 307 -5.82 30.03 -18.53
CA PRO A 307 -4.60 29.24 -18.57
C PRO A 307 -4.80 27.87 -17.92
N ARG A 308 -4.21 26.85 -18.54
CA ARG A 308 -3.93 25.54 -17.95
C ARG A 308 -2.44 25.27 -18.10
N THR A 309 -1.73 25.20 -16.97
CA THR A 309 -0.30 24.89 -16.93
C THR A 309 -0.08 23.42 -17.28
N LEU A 310 0.85 23.14 -18.20
CA LEU A 310 1.12 21.78 -18.69
C LEU A 310 2.39 21.22 -18.07
N ALA A 311 3.53 21.85 -18.37
CA ALA A 311 4.84 21.42 -17.93
C ALA A 311 5.83 22.59 -17.90
N VAL A 312 6.93 22.42 -17.18
CA VAL A 312 8.12 23.24 -17.33
C VAL A 312 8.93 22.70 -18.50
N SER A 313 9.18 23.54 -19.50
CA SER A 313 10.03 23.24 -20.65
C SER A 313 11.36 23.98 -20.59
N MET A 314 12.39 23.36 -21.15
CA MET A 314 13.76 23.84 -21.18
C MET A 314 14.16 24.18 -22.61
N PHE A 315 14.87 25.29 -22.75
CA PHE A 315 15.39 25.75 -24.03
C PHE A 315 16.92 25.74 -24.01
N SER A 316 17.51 25.63 -25.20
CA SER A 316 18.94 25.50 -25.39
C SER A 316 19.42 26.57 -26.36
N MET A 317 20.61 27.11 -26.08
CA MET A 317 21.36 27.87 -27.07
C MET A 317 21.96 26.90 -28.08
N ILE A 318 21.83 27.23 -29.36
CA ILE A 318 22.40 26.44 -30.46
C ILE A 318 23.30 27.32 -31.32
N VAL A 319 24.37 26.73 -31.83
CA VAL A 319 25.30 27.38 -32.75
C VAL A 319 25.58 26.48 -33.94
N HIS A 320 26.01 27.09 -35.05
CA HIS A 320 26.55 26.35 -36.17
C HIS A 320 27.76 25.53 -35.70
N PRO A 321 27.93 24.24 -36.05
CA PRO A 321 29.00 23.39 -35.52
C PRO A 321 30.42 23.96 -35.73
N GLY A 322 30.63 24.66 -36.85
CA GLY A 322 31.90 25.35 -37.16
C GLY A 322 32.28 26.51 -36.23
N VAL A 323 31.41 26.91 -35.29
CA VAL A 323 31.71 27.91 -34.26
C VAL A 323 32.64 27.35 -33.17
N GLY A 324 32.52 26.06 -32.83
CA GLY A 324 33.41 25.41 -31.85
C GLY A 324 33.38 25.97 -30.42
N VAL A 325 32.40 26.81 -30.07
CA VAL A 325 32.17 27.32 -28.71
C VAL A 325 31.15 26.42 -28.02
N HIS A 326 31.46 25.96 -26.80
CA HIS A 326 30.65 24.99 -26.06
C HIS A 326 30.00 25.55 -24.77
N ASP A 327 30.43 26.73 -24.33
CA ASP A 327 29.88 27.42 -23.16
C ASP A 327 29.84 28.93 -23.41
N LEU A 328 28.75 29.57 -23.00
CA LEU A 328 28.59 31.02 -23.00
C LEU A 328 27.95 31.47 -21.70
N THR A 329 28.52 32.48 -21.05
CA THR A 329 27.88 33.13 -19.91
C THR A 329 26.69 33.98 -20.35
N VAL A 330 25.72 34.23 -19.46
CA VAL A 330 24.58 35.12 -19.74
C VAL A 330 25.03 36.52 -20.23
N PRO A 331 26.05 37.18 -19.65
CA PRO A 331 26.57 38.44 -20.19
C PRO A 331 27.10 38.33 -21.63
N GLN A 332 27.80 37.25 -21.98
CA GLN A 332 28.27 37.02 -23.35
C GLN A 332 27.10 36.83 -24.33
N ILE A 333 26.07 36.06 -23.94
CA ILE A 333 24.85 35.92 -24.73
C ILE A 333 24.22 37.30 -24.96
N ARG A 334 24.08 38.11 -23.90
CA ARG A 334 23.58 39.49 -24.03
C ARG A 334 24.42 40.32 -24.99
N ASP A 335 25.74 40.26 -24.90
CA ASP A 335 26.65 41.05 -25.74
C ASP A 335 26.62 40.62 -27.21
N ILE A 336 26.48 39.32 -27.49
CA ILE A 336 26.29 38.75 -28.83
C ILE A 336 25.00 39.27 -29.44
N PHE A 337 23.88 39.12 -28.73
CA PHE A 337 22.56 39.53 -29.22
C PHE A 337 22.35 41.05 -29.22
N ALA A 338 23.17 41.80 -28.47
CA ALA A 338 23.29 43.26 -28.55
C ALA A 338 24.15 43.76 -29.72
N GLY A 339 24.88 42.85 -30.37
CA GLY A 339 25.87 43.18 -31.39
C GLY A 339 27.17 43.80 -30.88
N ARG A 340 27.40 43.80 -29.57
CA ARG A 340 28.69 44.20 -28.96
C ARG A 340 29.78 43.18 -29.25
N VAL A 341 29.42 41.90 -29.33
CA VAL A 341 30.26 40.82 -29.84
C VAL A 341 29.84 40.51 -31.27
N ASN A 342 30.68 40.90 -32.23
CA ASN A 342 30.41 40.73 -33.66
C ASN A 342 31.26 39.64 -34.33
N ASN A 343 32.17 39.01 -33.58
CA ASN A 343 33.05 37.94 -34.05
C ASN A 343 33.31 36.95 -32.92
N TRP A 344 33.27 35.66 -33.23
CA TRP A 344 33.41 34.56 -32.29
C TRP A 344 34.77 34.55 -31.56
N GLN A 345 35.83 35.11 -32.16
CA GLN A 345 37.14 35.23 -31.52
C GLN A 345 37.12 36.04 -30.21
N LEU A 346 36.14 36.94 -30.05
CA LEU A 346 35.98 37.76 -28.84
C LEU A 346 35.47 36.95 -27.64
N VAL A 347 34.97 35.74 -27.88
CA VAL A 347 34.42 34.83 -26.85
C VAL A 347 35.07 33.45 -26.93
N GLY A 348 36.27 33.36 -27.51
CA GLY A 348 37.09 32.13 -27.53
C GLY A 348 36.83 31.19 -28.72
N GLY A 349 36.03 31.59 -29.69
CA GLY A 349 35.83 30.86 -30.95
C GLY A 349 36.84 31.22 -32.04
N PRO A 350 36.63 30.74 -33.28
CA PRO A 350 37.46 31.09 -34.43
C PRO A 350 37.21 32.55 -34.87
N ASN A 351 38.10 33.06 -35.73
CA ASN A 351 37.85 34.32 -36.42
C ASN A 351 36.72 34.15 -37.46
N LEU A 352 35.49 34.26 -36.98
CA LEU A 352 34.26 34.02 -37.73
C LEU A 352 33.23 35.08 -37.33
N PRO A 353 32.59 35.78 -38.28
CA PRO A 353 31.55 36.74 -37.96
C PRO A 353 30.36 36.08 -37.22
N VAL A 354 29.82 36.77 -36.24
CA VAL A 354 28.61 36.33 -35.53
C VAL A 354 27.39 36.58 -36.40
N ARG A 355 26.57 35.55 -36.59
CA ARG A 355 25.27 35.64 -37.27
C ARG A 355 24.17 35.32 -36.26
N VAL A 356 23.39 36.32 -35.88
CA VAL A 356 22.27 36.13 -34.96
C VAL A 356 21.05 35.66 -35.76
N VAL A 357 20.47 34.53 -35.36
CA VAL A 357 19.18 34.06 -35.87
C VAL A 357 18.18 34.23 -34.73
N GLN A 358 17.11 34.97 -35.01
CA GLN A 358 16.04 35.26 -34.05
C GLN A 358 14.73 34.63 -34.51
N ARG A 359 13.84 34.31 -33.57
CA ARG A 359 12.45 34.00 -33.93
C ARG A 359 11.72 35.29 -34.29
N ALA A 360 10.73 35.24 -35.17
CA ALA A 360 9.86 36.38 -35.44
C ALA A 360 9.12 36.85 -34.18
N LEU A 361 8.67 38.11 -34.17
CA LEU A 361 7.81 38.63 -33.10
C LEU A 361 6.54 37.76 -32.95
N GLY A 362 6.09 37.58 -31.72
CA GLY A 362 4.97 36.69 -31.38
C GLY A 362 5.34 35.23 -31.09
N SER A 363 6.64 34.89 -31.08
CA SER A 363 7.15 33.61 -30.59
C SER A 363 7.26 33.62 -29.06
N GLY A 364 6.63 32.64 -28.38
CA GLY A 364 6.78 32.44 -26.95
C GLY A 364 8.23 32.12 -26.56
N THR A 365 8.92 31.28 -27.34
CA THR A 365 10.37 31.04 -27.16
C THR A 365 11.19 32.33 -27.20
N ARG A 366 10.88 33.29 -28.09
CA ARG A 366 11.56 34.61 -28.13
C ARG A 366 11.30 35.42 -26.87
N GLU A 367 10.05 35.46 -26.41
CA GLU A 367 9.71 36.18 -25.19
C GLU A 367 10.37 35.56 -23.97
N THR A 368 10.42 34.23 -23.91
CA THR A 368 11.17 33.49 -22.89
C THR A 368 12.66 33.83 -22.95
N PHE A 369 13.27 33.79 -24.13
CA PHE A 369 14.69 34.15 -24.32
C PHE A 369 14.97 35.58 -23.86
N ARG A 370 14.11 36.53 -24.23
CA ARG A 370 14.20 37.93 -23.82
C ARG A 370 14.11 38.06 -22.30
N ALA A 371 13.06 37.51 -21.69
CA ALA A 371 12.80 37.63 -20.26
C ALA A 371 13.89 36.96 -19.41
N ARG A 372 14.33 35.76 -19.79
CA ARG A 372 15.27 34.95 -19.00
C ARG A 372 16.73 35.34 -19.21
N LEU A 373 17.13 35.63 -20.45
CA LEU A 373 18.55 35.81 -20.79
C LEU A 373 18.90 37.26 -21.09
N LEU A 374 18.04 38.04 -21.75
CA LEU A 374 18.37 39.42 -22.11
C LEU A 374 18.04 40.43 -20.99
N GLY A 375 16.94 40.21 -20.25
CA GLY A 375 16.40 41.16 -19.27
C GLY A 375 15.72 42.37 -19.92
N ASP A 376 15.17 43.26 -19.09
CA ASP A 376 14.32 44.38 -19.54
C ASP A 376 15.09 45.54 -20.18
N ALA A 377 16.37 45.70 -19.84
CA ALA A 377 17.25 46.73 -20.39
C ALA A 377 17.83 46.30 -21.75
N GLN A 378 16.95 45.97 -22.71
CA GLN A 378 17.35 45.42 -23.99
C GLN A 378 18.25 46.41 -24.75
N PRO A 379 19.49 46.04 -25.11
CA PRO A 379 20.28 46.82 -26.05
C PRO A 379 19.63 46.81 -27.44
N PRO A 380 19.88 47.83 -28.29
CA PRO A 380 19.32 47.88 -29.64
C PRO A 380 19.60 46.57 -30.38
N ALA A 381 18.55 45.95 -30.92
CA ALA A 381 18.73 44.75 -31.73
C ALA A 381 19.58 45.11 -32.97
N PRO A 382 20.49 44.23 -33.40
CA PRO A 382 21.24 44.45 -34.62
C PRO A 382 20.32 44.57 -35.84
N PRO A 383 20.72 45.33 -36.88
CA PRO A 383 19.94 45.44 -38.11
C PRO A 383 19.62 44.07 -38.69
N THR A 384 18.33 43.79 -38.86
CA THR A 384 17.84 42.51 -39.37
C THR A 384 17.66 42.55 -40.88
N THR A 385 18.11 41.51 -41.58
CA THR A 385 17.85 41.26 -43.01
C THR A 385 17.34 39.82 -43.21
N SER A 386 17.03 39.41 -44.44
CA SER A 386 16.64 38.03 -44.70
C SER A 386 17.81 37.06 -44.52
N CYS A 387 17.57 35.88 -43.93
CA CYS A 387 18.63 34.87 -43.76
C CYS A 387 19.25 34.46 -45.10
N ARG A 388 18.44 34.39 -46.17
CA ARG A 388 18.92 34.13 -47.54
C ARG A 388 19.91 35.20 -48.02
N ALA A 389 19.68 36.47 -47.70
CA ALA A 389 20.62 37.53 -48.06
C ALA A 389 21.96 37.36 -47.33
N ILE A 390 21.94 37.00 -46.04
CA ILE A 390 23.17 36.72 -45.29
C ILE A 390 23.94 35.56 -45.93
N ILE A 391 23.25 34.45 -46.20
CA ILE A 391 23.84 33.26 -46.85
C ILE A 391 24.44 33.62 -48.22
N ALA A 392 23.74 34.42 -49.02
CA ALA A 392 24.17 34.74 -50.39
C ALA A 392 25.32 35.76 -50.47
N THR A 393 25.42 36.66 -49.48
CA THR A 393 26.37 37.80 -49.54
C THR A 393 27.52 37.70 -48.56
N ASP A 394 27.43 36.82 -47.57
CA ASP A 394 28.40 36.65 -46.48
C ASP A 394 28.97 37.98 -45.95
N PRO A 395 28.10 38.90 -45.47
CA PRO A 395 28.52 40.28 -45.18
C PRO A 395 29.56 40.32 -44.05
N PRO A 396 30.58 41.19 -44.08
CA PRO A 396 31.56 41.23 -42.99
C PRO A 396 30.93 41.68 -41.67
N GLY A 397 31.40 41.12 -40.55
CA GLY A 397 30.94 41.50 -39.21
C GLY A 397 29.56 40.95 -38.83
N LEU A 398 28.92 41.58 -37.84
CA LEU A 398 27.65 41.12 -37.30
C LEU A 398 26.54 41.15 -38.35
N SER A 399 25.70 40.11 -38.39
CA SER A 399 24.44 40.16 -39.12
C SER A 399 23.34 39.45 -38.35
N SER A 400 22.10 39.87 -38.58
CA SER A 400 20.92 39.33 -37.89
C SER A 400 19.83 39.00 -38.90
N CYS A 401 19.12 37.89 -38.70
CA CYS A 401 17.92 37.55 -39.45
C CYS A 401 16.85 36.94 -38.55
N GLU A 402 15.61 36.93 -39.04
CA GLU A 402 14.47 36.33 -38.34
C GLU A 402 13.90 35.13 -39.10
N VAL A 403 13.41 34.15 -38.34
CA VAL A 403 12.72 32.95 -38.85
C VAL A 403 11.38 32.76 -38.12
N PRO A 404 10.34 32.27 -38.80
CA PRO A 404 8.99 32.26 -38.23
C PRO A 404 8.80 31.16 -37.17
N VAL A 405 9.27 29.94 -37.42
CA VAL A 405 9.02 28.76 -36.57
C VAL A 405 10.29 28.08 -36.08
N THR A 406 10.18 27.26 -35.03
CA THR A 406 11.32 26.53 -34.42
C THR A 406 12.11 25.72 -35.45
N LYS A 407 11.43 25.01 -36.34
CA LYS A 407 12.08 24.20 -37.38
C LYS A 407 12.99 25.02 -38.31
N ASP A 408 12.58 26.24 -38.64
CA ASP A 408 13.36 27.14 -39.49
C ASP A 408 14.59 27.68 -38.76
N MET A 409 14.52 27.83 -37.43
CA MET A 409 15.67 28.20 -36.59
C MET A 409 16.75 27.13 -36.63
N LEU A 410 16.41 25.88 -36.33
CA LEU A 410 17.34 24.76 -36.39
C LEU A 410 18.02 24.67 -37.76
N LYS A 411 17.21 24.68 -38.82
CA LYS A 411 17.70 24.63 -40.20
C LYS A 411 18.64 25.80 -40.52
N THR A 412 18.25 27.02 -40.17
CA THR A 412 19.06 28.21 -40.49
C THR A 412 20.38 28.20 -39.73
N VAL A 413 20.38 27.80 -38.46
CA VAL A 413 21.62 27.69 -37.65
C VAL A 413 22.55 26.61 -38.21
N ALA A 414 22.00 25.50 -38.69
CA ALA A 414 22.77 24.44 -39.35
C ALA A 414 23.39 24.89 -40.70
N GLU A 415 22.68 25.71 -41.48
CA GLU A 415 23.12 26.12 -42.82
C GLU A 415 24.02 27.36 -42.84
N LEU A 416 24.00 28.19 -41.79
CA LEU A 416 24.66 29.49 -41.77
C LEU A 416 25.93 29.47 -40.89
N PRO A 417 27.14 29.51 -41.49
CA PRO A 417 28.38 29.60 -40.72
C PRO A 417 28.39 30.81 -39.79
N GLY A 418 28.77 30.58 -38.54
CA GLY A 418 28.81 31.61 -37.50
C GLY A 418 27.47 31.89 -36.84
N ALA A 419 26.42 31.12 -37.17
CA ALA A 419 25.10 31.30 -36.59
C ALA A 419 25.02 30.93 -35.11
N ILE A 420 24.22 31.71 -34.38
CA ILE A 420 23.71 31.43 -33.04
C ILE A 420 22.20 31.64 -33.04
N GLY A 421 21.49 30.74 -32.38
CA GLY A 421 20.05 30.80 -32.15
C GLY A 421 19.68 30.06 -30.88
N TYR A 422 18.40 29.74 -30.74
CA TYR A 422 17.87 29.01 -29.60
C TYR A 422 16.64 28.19 -29.99
N THR A 423 16.41 27.09 -29.27
CA THR A 423 15.33 26.13 -29.58
C THR A 423 15.01 25.31 -28.33
N GLU A 424 13.93 24.54 -28.38
CA GLU A 424 13.55 23.60 -27.33
C GLU A 424 14.64 22.53 -27.15
N ASN A 425 14.97 22.19 -25.91
CA ASN A 425 16.14 21.35 -25.62
C ASN A 425 16.07 19.98 -26.31
N THR A 426 14.87 19.40 -26.41
CA THR A 426 14.70 18.10 -27.08
C THR A 426 14.96 18.17 -28.58
N ASP A 427 14.59 19.26 -29.24
CA ASP A 427 14.89 19.43 -30.66
C ASP A 427 16.39 19.71 -30.87
N ALA A 428 16.99 20.54 -30.01
CA ALA A 428 18.43 20.80 -29.99
C ALA A 428 19.26 19.51 -29.83
N THR A 429 18.85 18.60 -28.97
CA THR A 429 19.59 17.35 -28.69
C THR A 429 19.37 16.26 -29.74
N LYS A 430 18.23 16.30 -30.46
CA LYS A 430 17.96 15.39 -31.59
C LYS A 430 18.62 15.86 -32.89
N ALA A 431 18.89 17.15 -33.04
CA ALA A 431 19.55 17.72 -34.21
C ALA A 431 21.04 17.38 -34.21
N SER A 432 21.52 16.74 -35.29
CA SER A 432 22.92 16.35 -35.45
C SER A 432 23.77 17.37 -36.21
N ASP A 433 23.13 18.39 -36.78
CA ASP A 433 23.68 19.42 -37.66
C ASP A 433 23.85 20.78 -36.98
N VAL A 434 23.51 20.88 -35.68
CA VAL A 434 23.78 22.04 -34.83
C VAL A 434 24.55 21.59 -33.59
N ALA A 435 25.25 22.51 -32.94
CA ALA A 435 25.90 22.27 -31.65
C ALA A 435 25.15 23.00 -30.53
N THR A 436 24.92 22.34 -29.41
CA THR A 436 24.36 22.96 -28.21
C THR A 436 25.45 23.65 -27.39
N VAL A 437 25.06 24.74 -26.71
CA VAL A 437 25.96 25.56 -25.89
C VAL A 437 25.42 25.60 -24.47
N THR A 438 26.29 25.27 -23.51
CA THR A 438 26.00 25.41 -22.08
C THR A 438 25.97 26.89 -21.67
N ILE A 439 25.23 27.21 -20.60
CA ILE A 439 25.09 28.58 -20.12
C ILE A 439 25.82 28.72 -18.79
N GLY A 440 27.02 29.30 -18.81
CA GLY A 440 27.86 29.48 -17.63
C GLY A 440 28.24 28.15 -16.95
N GLY A 441 28.48 27.11 -17.75
CA GLY A 441 28.79 25.76 -17.30
C GLY A 441 27.57 24.90 -16.95
N HIS A 442 26.36 25.44 -17.07
CA HIS A 442 25.12 24.73 -16.78
C HIS A 442 24.44 24.21 -18.07
N SER A 443 23.89 23.00 -17.99
CA SER A 443 23.14 22.31 -19.04
C SER A 443 21.63 22.35 -18.78
N PRO A 444 20.80 22.34 -19.84
CA PRO A 444 19.34 22.29 -19.77
C PRO A 444 18.83 20.93 -19.27
N THR A 445 19.02 20.66 -17.97
CA THR A 445 18.63 19.41 -17.31
C THR A 445 17.52 19.68 -16.28
N ARG A 446 16.73 18.65 -16.00
CA ARG A 446 15.64 18.73 -15.01
C ARG A 446 16.19 19.18 -13.65
N GLU A 447 17.30 18.60 -13.24
CA GLU A 447 17.95 18.89 -11.96
C GLU A 447 18.35 20.37 -11.89
N GLN A 448 18.99 20.90 -12.94
CA GLN A 448 19.51 22.27 -12.96
C GLN A 448 18.43 23.35 -13.16
N VAL A 449 17.28 22.99 -13.74
CA VAL A 449 16.13 23.90 -13.73
C VAL A 449 15.48 23.96 -12.35
N LEU A 450 15.32 22.81 -11.69
CA LEU A 450 14.69 22.74 -10.38
C LEU A 450 15.55 23.36 -9.26
N ASP A 451 16.87 23.30 -9.37
CA ASP A 451 17.80 23.98 -8.45
C ASP A 451 18.08 25.45 -8.82
N GLN A 452 17.43 25.96 -9.88
CA GLN A 452 17.54 27.33 -10.39
C GLN A 452 18.94 27.72 -10.91
N THR A 453 19.81 26.77 -11.22
CA THR A 453 21.15 27.06 -11.78
C THR A 453 21.15 27.24 -13.29
N TYR A 454 20.21 26.62 -14.01
CA TYR A 454 20.02 26.83 -15.45
C TYR A 454 18.92 27.87 -15.73
N PRO A 455 19.21 28.99 -16.42
CA PRO A 455 18.28 30.12 -16.49
C PRO A 455 17.26 30.04 -17.63
N PHE A 456 17.44 29.20 -18.65
CA PHE A 456 16.67 29.28 -19.89
C PHE A 456 15.54 28.24 -19.97
N TRP A 457 14.45 28.52 -19.25
CA TRP A 457 13.27 27.66 -19.17
C TRP A 457 11.98 28.49 -19.02
N ASN A 458 10.83 27.88 -19.31
CA ASN A 458 9.53 28.48 -19.04
C ASN A 458 8.45 27.43 -18.75
N VAL A 459 7.28 27.88 -18.31
CA VAL A 459 6.09 27.03 -18.20
C VAL A 459 5.32 27.06 -19.51
N GLU A 460 4.94 25.89 -19.99
CA GLU A 460 4.07 25.67 -21.13
C GLU A 460 2.60 25.72 -20.70
N TYR A 461 1.80 26.41 -21.49
CA TYR A 461 0.38 26.62 -21.20
C TYR A 461 -0.49 26.13 -22.34
N ALA A 462 -1.66 25.61 -22.00
CA ALA A 462 -2.81 25.58 -22.88
C ALA A 462 -3.81 26.67 -22.46
N TYR A 463 -4.39 27.37 -23.44
CA TYR A 463 -5.39 28.40 -23.23
C TYR A 463 -6.69 28.03 -23.94
N SER A 464 -7.79 28.15 -23.21
CA SER A 464 -9.15 28.13 -23.75
C SER A 464 -9.77 29.53 -23.67
N SER A 465 -10.77 29.76 -24.52
CA SER A 465 -11.66 30.92 -24.37
C SER A 465 -12.72 30.57 -23.32
N GLY A 466 -12.60 31.14 -22.12
CA GLY A 466 -13.49 30.79 -21.01
C GLY A 466 -13.37 29.33 -20.53
N GLU A 467 -14.43 28.86 -19.86
CA GLU A 467 -14.50 27.51 -19.31
C GLU A 467 -14.75 26.46 -20.41
N VAL A 468 -14.01 25.36 -20.34
CA VAL A 468 -14.14 24.25 -21.29
C VAL A 468 -15.25 23.29 -20.84
N PRO A 469 -16.19 22.88 -21.71
CA PRO A 469 -17.22 21.89 -21.35
C PRO A 469 -16.59 20.59 -20.85
N ALA A 470 -17.01 20.11 -19.67
CA ALA A 470 -16.38 19.00 -18.97
C ALA A 470 -16.43 17.66 -19.74
N ASP A 471 -17.40 17.51 -20.63
CA ASP A 471 -17.63 16.35 -21.49
C ASP A 471 -17.00 16.49 -22.88
N SER A 472 -16.26 17.57 -23.16
CA SER A 472 -15.59 17.80 -24.45
C SER A 472 -14.24 17.10 -24.57
N LEU A 473 -13.82 16.86 -25.83
CA LEU A 473 -12.46 16.36 -26.12
C LEU A 473 -11.38 17.32 -25.61
N ALA A 474 -11.61 18.63 -25.63
CA ALA A 474 -10.69 19.62 -25.07
C ALA A 474 -10.43 19.38 -23.58
N ALA A 475 -11.49 19.24 -22.77
CA ALA A 475 -11.36 18.97 -21.34
C ALA A 475 -10.70 17.61 -21.06
N ALA A 476 -11.07 16.58 -21.81
CA ALA A 476 -10.49 15.24 -21.67
C ALA A 476 -9.01 15.22 -22.05
N PHE A 477 -8.61 15.91 -23.11
CA PHE A 477 -7.22 16.01 -23.57
C PHE A 477 -6.36 16.82 -22.61
N LEU A 478 -6.85 17.95 -22.08
CA LEU A 478 -6.15 18.71 -21.04
C LEU A 478 -5.92 17.87 -19.80
N ARG A 479 -6.93 17.14 -19.31
CA ARG A 479 -6.79 16.19 -18.19
C ARG A 479 -5.83 15.07 -18.53
N TYR A 480 -5.83 14.58 -19.77
CA TYR A 480 -4.88 13.56 -20.22
C TYR A 480 -3.43 14.04 -20.09
N LEU A 481 -3.16 15.27 -20.50
CA LEU A 481 -1.84 15.91 -20.41
C LEU A 481 -1.42 16.21 -18.96
N THR A 482 -2.35 16.65 -18.10
CA THR A 482 -2.00 17.12 -16.75
C THR A 482 -2.08 16.04 -15.67
N ASP A 483 -3.02 15.10 -15.77
CA ASP A 483 -3.36 14.20 -14.66
C ASP A 483 -3.16 12.73 -15.01
N LEU A 484 -3.07 12.37 -16.29
CA LEU A 484 -3.04 10.98 -16.77
C LEU A 484 -1.75 10.67 -17.56
N GLN A 485 -1.83 9.68 -18.46
CA GLN A 485 -0.69 9.13 -19.21
C GLN A 485 -0.07 10.13 -20.20
N GLY A 486 -0.73 11.25 -20.53
CA GLY A 486 -0.15 12.29 -21.38
C GLY A 486 1.12 12.90 -20.79
N LYS A 487 1.27 12.86 -19.46
CA LYS A 487 2.51 13.24 -18.76
C LYS A 487 3.73 12.44 -19.24
N ASP A 488 3.55 11.20 -19.66
CA ASP A 488 4.64 10.34 -20.12
C ASP A 488 5.20 10.86 -21.45
N VAL A 489 4.32 11.43 -22.30
CA VAL A 489 4.74 12.10 -23.54
C VAL A 489 5.52 13.36 -23.21
N LEU A 490 5.02 14.21 -22.30
CA LEU A 490 5.74 15.42 -21.84
C LEU A 490 7.15 15.05 -21.34
N ARG A 491 7.26 14.04 -20.48
CA ARG A 491 8.55 13.54 -19.96
C ARG A 491 9.47 13.00 -21.05
N SER A 492 8.92 12.36 -22.09
CA SER A 492 9.74 11.86 -23.21
C SER A 492 10.39 12.97 -24.04
N TYR A 493 9.84 14.18 -23.95
CA TYR A 493 10.41 15.41 -24.50
C TYR A 493 11.22 16.21 -23.46
N GLY A 494 11.60 15.58 -22.35
CA GLY A 494 12.39 16.21 -21.29
C GLY A 494 11.61 17.20 -20.41
N ASP A 495 10.36 17.52 -20.73
CA ASP A 495 9.56 18.46 -19.95
C ASP A 495 9.22 17.90 -18.57
N ILE A 496 8.99 18.79 -17.61
CA ILE A 496 8.64 18.44 -16.24
C ILE A 496 7.14 18.73 -16.05
N PRO A 497 6.26 17.70 -16.03
CA PRO A 497 4.84 17.93 -15.81
C PRO A 497 4.58 18.72 -14.52
N CYS A 498 3.74 19.74 -14.60
CA CYS A 498 3.46 20.62 -13.46
C CYS A 498 2.94 19.86 -12.23
N ALA A 499 2.15 18.81 -12.46
CA ALA A 499 1.59 17.97 -11.40
C ALA A 499 2.65 17.14 -10.63
N GLU A 500 3.87 17.05 -11.15
CA GLU A 500 4.98 16.30 -10.55
C GLU A 500 5.97 17.20 -9.80
N LEU A 501 5.77 18.51 -9.81
CA LEU A 501 6.58 19.43 -8.99
C LEU A 501 6.24 19.22 -7.51
N ALA A 502 7.27 19.31 -6.65
CA ALA A 502 7.12 19.16 -5.19
C ALA A 502 6.05 20.11 -4.62
N THR A 503 5.91 21.27 -5.23
CA THR A 503 4.82 22.22 -5.01
C THR A 503 4.14 22.52 -6.34
N PRO A 504 2.96 21.97 -6.66
CA PRO A 504 2.30 22.24 -7.94
C PRO A 504 2.07 23.75 -8.23
N ALA A 505 1.95 24.57 -7.18
CA ALA A 505 1.87 26.03 -7.29
C ALA A 505 3.13 26.68 -7.89
N SER A 506 4.30 26.02 -7.82
CA SER A 506 5.53 26.50 -8.44
C SER A 506 5.58 26.27 -9.95
N CYS A 507 4.55 25.68 -10.57
CA CYS A 507 4.37 25.69 -12.02
C CYS A 507 3.73 26.99 -12.53
N THR A 508 4.09 28.10 -11.91
CA THR A 508 3.79 29.44 -12.40
C THR A 508 5.12 30.18 -12.44
N PRO A 509 5.51 30.81 -13.57
CA PRO A 509 6.64 31.71 -13.54
C PRO A 509 6.25 32.87 -12.62
N ASP A 510 7.13 33.20 -11.69
CA ASP A 510 6.95 34.35 -10.79
C ASP A 510 6.55 35.59 -11.61
N PRO A 511 5.58 36.39 -11.13
CA PRO A 511 5.07 37.58 -11.81
C PRO A 511 6.11 38.68 -12.02
#